data_AF-A0A3N5NUR5-F1
#
_entry.id   AF-A0A3N5NUR5-F1
#
_cell.length_a   1.000
_cell.length_b   1.000
_cell.length_c   1.000
_cell.angle_alpha   90.00
_cell.angle_beta   90.00
_cell.angle_gamma   90.00
#
_symmetry.space_group_name_H-M   'P 1'
#
loop_
_entity.id
_entity.type
_entity.pdbx_description
1 polymer ?
#
loop_
_entity_poly.entity_id
_entity_poly.type
_entity_poly.pdbx_seq_one_letter_code
_entity_poly.pdbx_strand_id
1 'polypeptide(L)'
;MRIYYEQDAPMDILQGKTIAIIGYGSQGHAHAQNLRDSGLSVVIGQRPGSANYDLAVKHGFEPVSASEAAAKGDLIMVLVPDHVQGRLYESAIKPNLKKGNMLLFAHGFNIHFGQIAPPADVDVTMVAPKGPGHLVRRVYTEGGGVP
;
A
#
# COMPACT_ATOMS: atom_id res chain seq x y z
N MET A 1 23.99 -8.07 -9.75
CA MET A 1 22.89 -7.66 -8.84
C MET A 1 23.08 -6.18 -8.56
N ARG A 2 22.06 -5.36 -8.80
CA ARG A 2 22.10 -3.92 -8.51
C ARG A 2 21.36 -3.69 -7.19
N ILE A 3 21.99 -3.01 -6.24
CA ILE A 3 21.42 -2.67 -4.93
C ILE A 3 21.24 -1.16 -4.92
N TYR A 4 20.08 -0.71 -4.45
CA TYR A 4 19.74 0.70 -4.31
C TYR A 4 19.69 1.07 -2.84
N TYR A 5 20.09 2.31 -2.53
CA TYR A 5 20.09 2.88 -1.19
C TYR A 5 19.31 4.19 -1.16
N GLU A 6 19.22 4.84 0.00
CA GLU A 6 18.46 6.08 0.20
C GLU A 6 18.82 7.17 -0.82
N GLN A 7 20.11 7.35 -1.12
CA GLN A 7 20.56 8.33 -2.12
C GLN A 7 20.05 8.06 -3.55
N ASP A 8 19.64 6.83 -3.86
CA ASP A 8 19.14 6.43 -5.18
C ASP A 8 17.60 6.56 -5.27
N ALA A 9 16.92 6.86 -4.16
CA ALA A 9 15.47 6.89 -4.03
C ALA A 9 15.00 8.24 -3.46
N PRO A 10 15.10 9.33 -4.25
CA PRO A 10 14.71 10.66 -3.78
C PRO A 10 13.19 10.70 -3.54
N MET A 11 12.80 11.27 -2.40
CA MET A 11 11.41 11.28 -1.92
C MET A 11 10.56 12.43 -2.50
N ASP A 12 11.20 13.40 -3.15
CA ASP A 12 10.56 14.57 -3.75
C ASP A 12 9.53 14.19 -4.83
N ILE A 13 9.77 13.10 -5.56
CA ILE A 13 8.83 12.59 -6.58
C ILE A 13 7.48 12.13 -6.00
N LEU A 14 7.42 11.86 -4.70
CA LEU A 14 6.19 11.48 -3.99
C LEU A 14 5.49 12.66 -3.31
N GLN A 15 6.11 13.84 -3.32
CA GLN A 15 5.53 15.03 -2.69
C GLN A 15 4.22 15.43 -3.36
N GLY A 16 3.23 15.76 -2.54
CA GLY A 16 1.88 16.10 -2.99
C GLY A 16 1.04 14.91 -3.49
N LYS A 17 1.60 13.69 -3.56
CA LYS A 17 0.85 12.48 -3.92
C LYS A 17 0.21 11.86 -2.69
N THR A 18 -0.96 11.28 -2.88
CA THR A 18 -1.66 10.50 -1.84
C THR A 18 -1.42 9.01 -2.04
N ILE A 19 -0.99 8.32 -0.99
CA ILE A 19 -0.76 6.88 -1.00
C ILE A 19 -1.93 6.19 -0.30
N ALA A 20 -2.69 5.40 -1.06
CA ALA A 20 -3.76 4.58 -0.53
C ALA A 20 -3.23 3.19 -0.12
N ILE A 21 -3.30 2.88 1.17
CA ILE A 21 -2.99 1.55 1.70
C ILE A 21 -4.29 0.77 1.84
N ILE A 22 -4.48 -0.25 1.00
CA ILE A 22 -5.68 -1.10 1.02
C ILE A 22 -5.41 -2.32 1.89
N GLY A 23 -5.99 -2.32 3.09
CA GLY A 23 -5.80 -3.35 4.11
C GLY A 23 -4.76 -2.95 5.17
N TYR A 24 -5.12 -3.11 6.44
CA TYR A 24 -4.28 -2.75 7.59
C TYR A 24 -3.81 -3.96 8.41
N GLY A 25 -3.44 -5.05 7.72
CA GLY A 25 -2.86 -6.24 8.34
C GLY A 25 -1.35 -6.11 8.61
N SER A 26 -0.62 -7.24 8.60
CA SER A 26 0.84 -7.29 8.85
C SER A 26 1.62 -6.28 8.00
N GLN A 27 1.60 -6.40 6.67
CA GLN A 27 2.31 -5.44 5.81
C GLN A 27 1.63 -4.05 5.80
N GLY A 28 0.30 -4.01 5.89
CA GLY A 28 -0.50 -2.78 5.85
C GLY A 28 -0.12 -1.79 6.94
N HIS A 29 -0.07 -2.25 8.20
CA HIS A 29 0.25 -1.38 9.33
C HIS A 29 1.69 -0.83 9.25
N ALA A 30 2.61 -1.60 8.67
CA ALA A 30 4.02 -1.23 8.57
C ALA A 30 4.22 -0.18 7.49
N HIS A 31 3.73 -0.44 6.27
CA HIS A 31 3.78 0.52 5.17
C HIS A 31 3.10 1.84 5.55
N ALA A 32 1.87 1.77 6.08
CA ALA A 32 1.11 2.96 6.43
C ALA A 32 1.83 3.88 7.43
N GLN A 33 2.32 3.31 8.53
CA GLN A 33 2.99 4.10 9.56
C GLN A 33 4.36 4.59 9.09
N ASN A 34 5.15 3.74 8.42
CA ASN A 34 6.47 4.15 7.94
C ASN A 34 6.36 5.28 6.91
N LEU A 35 5.45 5.18 5.94
CA LEU A 35 5.22 6.22 4.94
C LEU A 35 4.76 7.54 5.58
N ARG A 36 3.84 7.48 6.55
CA ARG A 36 3.41 8.67 7.30
C ARG A 36 4.58 9.29 8.07
N ASP A 37 5.37 8.48 8.77
CA ASP A 37 6.54 8.93 9.53
C ASP A 37 7.65 9.45 8.61
N SER A 38 7.67 9.04 7.33
CA SER A 38 8.52 9.62 6.27
C SER A 38 7.96 10.93 5.68
N GLY A 39 6.85 11.46 6.22
CA GLY A 39 6.25 12.73 5.81
C GLY A 39 5.32 12.63 4.60
N LEU A 40 4.88 11.44 4.21
CA LEU A 40 3.99 11.25 3.05
C LEU A 40 2.51 11.24 3.46
N SER A 41 1.65 11.66 2.51
CA SER A 41 0.19 11.60 2.67
C SER A 41 -0.31 10.16 2.51
N VAL A 42 -0.95 9.62 3.54
CA VAL A 42 -1.42 8.23 3.57
C VAL A 42 -2.91 8.17 3.92
N VAL A 43 -3.68 7.43 3.12
CA VAL A 43 -5.08 7.08 3.39
C VAL A 43 -5.24 5.57 3.53
N ILE A 44 -6.00 5.11 4.52
CA ILE A 44 -6.18 3.68 4.81
C ILE A 44 -7.54 3.23 4.33
N GLY A 45 -7.57 2.25 3.43
CA GLY A 45 -8.77 1.50 3.05
C GLY A 45 -8.95 0.29 3.96
N GLN A 46 -9.79 0.39 5.00
CA GLN A 46 -10.09 -0.70 5.91
C GLN A 46 -11.54 -0.60 6.39
N ARG A 47 -12.30 -1.70 6.32
CA ARG A 47 -13.72 -1.71 6.72
C ARG A 47 -13.90 -1.62 8.24
N PRO A 48 -14.91 -0.87 8.74
CA PRO A 48 -15.24 -0.83 10.16
C PRO A 48 -15.66 -2.21 10.69
N GLY A 49 -15.58 -2.38 12.01
CA GLY A 49 -15.96 -3.62 12.69
C GLY A 49 -14.93 -4.75 12.55
N SER A 50 -13.66 -4.42 12.31
CA SER A 50 -12.56 -5.39 12.29
C SER A 50 -11.43 -4.96 13.22
N ALA A 51 -10.73 -5.91 13.83
CA ALA A 51 -9.60 -5.61 14.71
C ALA A 51 -8.51 -4.74 14.02
N ASN A 52 -8.33 -4.89 12.71
CA ASN A 52 -7.40 -4.07 11.94
C ASN A 52 -7.88 -2.63 11.74
N TYR A 53 -9.20 -2.40 11.71
CA TYR A 53 -9.76 -1.04 11.71
C TYR A 53 -9.49 -0.36 13.05
N ASP A 54 -9.78 -1.04 14.16
CA ASP A 54 -9.55 -0.51 15.50
C ASP A 54 -8.06 -0.26 15.74
N LEU A 55 -7.18 -1.12 15.21
CA LEU A 55 -5.74 -0.93 15.25
C LEU A 55 -5.29 0.29 14.44
N ALA A 56 -5.85 0.51 13.25
CA ALA A 56 -5.56 1.70 12.45
C ALA A 56 -5.98 2.98 13.18
N VAL A 57 -7.17 2.99 13.78
CA VAL A 57 -7.66 4.10 14.62
C VAL A 57 -6.73 4.33 15.81
N LYS A 58 -6.33 3.26 16.51
CA LYS A 58 -5.37 3.34 17.63
C LYS A 58 -4.01 3.91 17.20
N HIS A 59 -3.58 3.67 15.97
CA HIS A 59 -2.35 4.23 15.41
C HIS A 59 -2.54 5.65 14.85
N GLY A 60 -3.71 6.27 15.04
CA GLY A 60 -4.00 7.65 14.66
C GLY A 60 -4.40 7.84 13.20
N PHE A 61 -4.91 6.80 12.54
CA PHE A 61 -5.51 6.92 11.21
C PHE A 61 -7.03 7.05 11.31
N GLU A 62 -7.64 7.60 10.27
CA GLU A 62 -9.09 7.61 10.04
C GLU A 62 -9.39 6.71 8.84
N PRO A 63 -9.61 5.40 9.04
CA PRO A 63 -9.75 4.48 7.93
C PRO A 63 -11.08 4.70 7.20
N VAL A 64 -11.04 4.62 5.88
CA VAL A 64 -12.19 4.78 4.99
C VAL A 64 -12.47 3.48 4.24
N SER A 65 -13.53 3.47 3.43
CA SER A 65 -13.81 2.33 2.55
C SER A 65 -12.67 2.13 1.53
N ALA A 66 -12.50 0.90 1.03
CA ALA A 66 -11.51 0.62 0.00
C ALA A 66 -11.75 1.44 -1.28
N SER A 67 -13.01 1.65 -1.66
CA SER A 67 -13.38 2.48 -2.81
C SER A 67 -12.98 3.94 -2.61
N GLU A 68 -13.24 4.48 -1.42
CA GLU A 68 -12.87 5.85 -1.10
C GLU A 68 -11.35 6.05 -1.03
N ALA A 69 -10.62 5.12 -0.41
CA ALA A 69 -9.16 5.15 -0.41
C ALA A 69 -8.60 5.09 -1.82
N ALA A 70 -9.11 4.18 -2.68
CA ALA A 70 -8.70 4.07 -4.07
C ALA A 70 -9.00 5.35 -4.87
N ALA A 71 -10.15 6.00 -4.66
CA ALA A 71 -10.51 7.24 -5.34
C ALA A 71 -9.61 8.43 -4.97
N LYS A 72 -9.09 8.45 -3.73
CA LYS A 72 -8.18 9.48 -3.19
C LYS A 72 -6.71 9.22 -3.56
N GLY A 73 -6.32 7.97 -3.80
CA GLY A 73 -4.93 7.59 -4.02
C GLY A 73 -4.41 7.90 -5.42
N ASP A 74 -3.18 8.41 -5.49
CA ASP A 74 -2.37 8.45 -6.71
C ASP A 74 -1.54 7.16 -6.85
N LEU A 75 -1.07 6.65 -5.70
CA LEU A 75 -0.40 5.36 -5.54
C LEU A 75 -1.30 4.46 -4.68
N ILE A 76 -1.67 3.29 -5.18
CA ILE A 76 -2.63 2.40 -4.53
C ILE A 76 -1.93 1.08 -4.22
N MET A 77 -1.58 0.87 -2.96
CA MET A 77 -0.86 -0.31 -2.47
C MET A 77 -1.82 -1.34 -1.87
N VAL A 78 -1.90 -2.51 -2.50
CA VAL A 78 -2.82 -3.58 -2.14
C VAL A 78 -2.16 -4.55 -1.16
N LEU A 79 -2.63 -4.56 0.09
CA LEU A 79 -2.05 -5.29 1.22
C LEU A 79 -3.06 -6.17 1.97
N VAL A 80 -4.16 -6.53 1.30
CA VAL A 80 -5.07 -7.60 1.72
C VAL A 80 -4.54 -8.97 1.26
N PRO A 81 -4.99 -10.09 1.87
CA PRO A 81 -4.56 -11.43 1.47
C PRO A 81 -4.79 -11.70 -0.02
N ASP A 82 -3.88 -12.43 -0.68
CA ASP A 82 -3.87 -12.60 -2.15
C ASP A 82 -5.19 -13.12 -2.72
N HIS A 83 -5.82 -14.09 -2.06
CA HIS A 83 -7.12 -14.66 -2.47
C HIS A 83 -8.30 -13.67 -2.37
N VAL A 84 -8.13 -12.54 -1.68
CA VAL A 84 -9.14 -11.46 -1.56
C VAL A 84 -8.90 -10.37 -2.60
N GLN A 85 -7.66 -10.18 -3.06
CA GLN A 85 -7.26 -9.04 -3.89
C GLN A 85 -8.07 -8.96 -5.18
N GLY A 86 -8.25 -10.05 -5.92
CA GLY A 86 -8.98 -10.03 -7.20
C GLY A 86 -10.42 -9.51 -7.07
N ARG A 87 -11.17 -9.99 -6.07
CA ARG A 87 -12.53 -9.50 -5.79
C ARG A 87 -12.53 -8.02 -5.43
N LEU A 88 -11.62 -7.60 -4.54
CA LEU A 88 -11.55 -6.22 -4.06
C LEU A 88 -11.10 -5.27 -5.18
N TYR A 89 -10.22 -5.75 -6.05
CA TYR A 89 -9.78 -5.02 -7.22
C TYR A 89 -10.96 -4.68 -8.13
N GLU A 90 -11.75 -5.68 -8.54
CA GLU A 90 -12.89 -5.46 -9.43
C GLU A 90 -14.00 -4.60 -8.79
N SER A 91 -14.29 -4.80 -7.50
CA SER A 91 -15.43 -4.12 -6.86
C SER A 91 -15.13 -2.73 -6.31
N ALA A 92 -13.88 -2.44 -5.92
CA ALA A 92 -13.53 -1.23 -5.18
C ALA A 92 -12.37 -0.44 -5.79
N ILE A 93 -11.36 -1.09 -6.37
CA ILE A 93 -10.16 -0.40 -6.85
C ILE A 93 -10.33 0.03 -8.30
N LYS A 94 -10.58 -0.91 -9.21
CA LYS A 94 -10.68 -0.70 -10.66
C LYS A 94 -11.68 0.39 -11.04
N PRO A 95 -12.89 0.50 -10.44
CA PRO A 95 -13.82 1.58 -10.79
C PRO A 95 -13.33 2.99 -10.42
N ASN A 96 -12.33 3.10 -9.54
CA ASN A 96 -11.81 4.35 -9.02
C ASN A 96 -10.40 4.69 -9.58
N LEU A 97 -9.82 3.80 -10.38
CA LEU A 97 -8.53 4.06 -11.05
C LEU A 97 -8.67 5.18 -12.07
N LYS A 98 -7.69 6.07 -12.08
CA LYS A 98 -7.52 7.17 -13.03
C LYS A 98 -6.27 6.91 -13.85
N LYS A 99 -6.26 7.44 -15.09
CA LYS A 99 -5.07 7.45 -15.93
C LYS A 99 -3.86 8.02 -15.18
N GLY A 100 -2.73 7.32 -15.23
CA GLY A 100 -1.50 7.72 -14.55
C GLY A 100 -1.46 7.40 -13.05
N ASN A 101 -2.48 6.74 -12.48
CA ASN A 101 -2.32 6.11 -11.18
C ASN A 101 -1.28 4.99 -11.25
N MET A 102 -0.71 4.68 -10.09
CA MET A 102 0.17 3.54 -9.91
C MET A 102 -0.49 2.52 -8.98
N LEU A 103 -0.58 1.27 -9.42
CA LEU A 103 -1.05 0.13 -8.63
C LEU A 103 0.16 -0.65 -8.12
N LEU A 104 0.23 -0.84 -6.80
CA LEU A 104 1.35 -1.46 -6.12
C LEU A 104 0.91 -2.72 -5.37
N PHE A 105 1.81 -3.70 -5.33
CA PHE A 105 1.63 -4.95 -4.59
C PHE A 105 2.86 -5.25 -3.72
N ALA A 106 2.68 -6.02 -2.64
CA ALA A 106 3.79 -6.60 -1.87
C ALA A 106 4.16 -8.03 -2.29
N HIS A 107 3.36 -8.62 -3.17
CA HIS A 107 3.58 -9.96 -3.70
C HIS A 107 3.04 -10.04 -5.13
N GLY A 108 3.77 -10.71 -6.02
CA GLY A 108 3.48 -10.69 -7.46
C GLY A 108 2.38 -11.67 -7.90
N PHE A 109 1.81 -12.49 -7.02
CA PHE A 109 0.92 -13.60 -7.37
C PHE A 109 -0.23 -13.21 -8.30
N ASN A 110 -1.03 -12.20 -7.92
CA ASN A 110 -2.23 -11.85 -8.68
C ASN A 110 -1.93 -11.27 -10.07
N ILE A 111 -0.80 -10.57 -10.22
CA ILE A 111 -0.35 -10.06 -11.52
C ILE A 111 0.27 -11.19 -12.36
N HIS A 112 1.16 -11.98 -11.77
CA HIS A 112 1.86 -13.05 -12.47
C HIS A 112 0.93 -14.14 -13.01
N PHE A 113 -0.11 -14.51 -12.25
CA PHE A 113 -1.09 -15.53 -12.63
C PHE A 113 -2.36 -14.96 -13.28
N GLY A 114 -2.34 -13.69 -13.72
CA GLY A 114 -3.44 -13.07 -14.47
C GLY A 114 -4.77 -12.99 -13.71
N GLN A 115 -4.75 -13.00 -12.38
CA GLN A 115 -5.94 -12.84 -11.54
C GLN A 115 -6.42 -11.39 -11.48
N ILE A 116 -5.49 -10.44 -11.71
CA ILE A 116 -5.76 -9.01 -11.82
C ILE A 116 -5.16 -8.52 -13.14
N ALA A 117 -5.98 -7.85 -13.95
CA ALA A 117 -5.56 -7.20 -15.20
C ALA A 117 -5.73 -5.68 -15.08
N PRO A 118 -4.67 -4.93 -14.77
CA PRO A 118 -4.69 -3.47 -14.72
C PRO A 118 -4.93 -2.83 -16.09
N PRO A 119 -5.56 -1.65 -16.17
CA PRO A 119 -5.62 -0.87 -17.40
C PRO A 119 -4.22 -0.53 -17.93
N ALA A 120 -4.08 -0.40 -19.26
CA ALA A 120 -2.79 -0.14 -19.89
C ALA A 120 -2.20 1.25 -19.56
N ASP A 121 -3.02 2.17 -19.06
CA ASP A 121 -2.65 3.54 -18.69
C ASP A 121 -2.46 3.74 -17.18
N VAL A 122 -2.37 2.62 -16.44
CA VAL A 122 -2.05 2.56 -15.00
C VAL A 122 -0.70 1.86 -14.84
N ASP A 123 0.23 2.51 -14.15
CA ASP A 123 1.52 1.90 -13.84
C ASP A 123 1.34 0.75 -12.84
N VAL A 124 2.10 -0.32 -12.99
CA VAL A 124 2.05 -1.48 -12.09
C VAL A 124 3.44 -1.77 -11.56
N THR A 125 3.60 -1.76 -10.25
CA THR A 125 4.89 -2.04 -9.60
C THR A 125 4.72 -2.90 -8.35
N MET A 126 5.84 -3.33 -7.78
CA MET A 126 5.87 -4.16 -6.58
C MET A 126 6.97 -3.68 -5.64
N VAL A 127 6.61 -3.51 -4.36
CA VAL A 127 7.55 -3.29 -3.27
C VAL A 127 7.32 -4.40 -2.26
N ALA A 128 8.24 -5.37 -2.21
CA ALA A 128 8.05 -6.64 -1.50
C ALA A 128 9.08 -6.85 -0.39
N PRO A 129 8.90 -6.21 0.79
CA PRO A 129 9.83 -6.34 1.92
C PRO A 129 10.12 -7.80 2.28
N LYS A 130 11.38 -8.12 2.52
CA LYS A 130 11.88 -9.43 2.93
C LYS A 130 11.80 -9.60 4.44
N GLY A 131 10.57 -9.53 4.95
CA GLY A 131 10.28 -9.76 6.35
C GLY A 131 8.79 -9.65 6.68
N PRO A 132 8.35 -10.20 7.82
CA PRO A 132 6.99 -9.99 8.31
C PRO A 132 6.79 -8.51 8.66
N GLY A 133 5.57 -7.99 8.50
CA GLY A 133 5.30 -6.56 8.64
C GLY A 133 5.66 -5.96 10.00
N HIS A 134 5.52 -6.72 11.09
CA HIS A 134 5.97 -6.26 12.41
C HIS A 134 7.49 -5.98 12.45
N LEU A 135 8.30 -6.76 11.72
CA LEU A 135 9.74 -6.54 11.60
C LEU A 135 10.02 -5.31 10.74
N VAL A 136 9.30 -5.13 9.62
CA VAL A 136 9.39 -3.94 8.76
C VAL A 136 9.15 -2.67 9.58
N ARG A 137 8.12 -2.67 10.44
CA ARG A 137 7.83 -1.53 11.33
C ARG A 137 8.90 -1.32 12.38
N ARG A 138 9.28 -2.39 13.10
CA ARG A 138 10.24 -2.29 14.22
C ARG A 138 11.59 -1.75 13.77
N VAL A 139 12.16 -2.34 12.72
CA VAL A 139 13.50 -1.95 12.25
C VAL A 139 13.48 -0.51 11.73
N TYR A 140 12.40 -0.07 11.09
CA TYR A 140 12.22 1.34 10.70
C TYR A 140 12.25 2.29 11.90
N THR A 141 11.52 1.96 12.98
CA THR A 141 11.51 2.79 14.20
C THR A 141 12.84 2.80 14.95
N GLU A 142 13.71 1.83 14.69
CA GLU A 142 15.08 1.74 15.22
C GLU A 142 16.11 2.46 14.32
N GLY A 143 15.68 3.08 13.21
CA GLY A 143 16.53 3.80 12.27
C GLY A 143 17.16 2.92 11.18
N GLY A 144 16.72 1.67 11.03
CA GLY A 144 17.15 0.76 9.96
C GLY A 144 16.07 0.48 8.92
N GLY A 145 16.30 -0.54 8.09
CA GLY A 145 15.30 -1.08 7.16
C GLY A 145 15.48 -2.58 6.93
N VAL A 146 14.45 -3.22 6.39
CA VAL A 146 14.59 -4.57 5.82
C VAL A 146 14.81 -4.46 4.30
N PRO A 147 15.51 -5.41 3.66
CA PRO A 147 15.58 -5.50 2.20
C PRO A 147 14.24 -5.73 1.53
#